data_AF-A0A7C8EJV7-F1
#
_entry.id   AF-A0A7C8EJV7-F1
#
_cell.length_a   1.000
_cell.length_b   1.000
_cell.length_c   1.000
_cell.angle_alpha   90.00
_cell.angle_beta   90.00
_cell.angle_gamma   90.00
#
_symmetry.space_group_name_H-M   'P 1'
#
loop_
_entity.id
_entity.type
_entity.pdbx_description
1 polymer ?
#
loop_
_entity_poly.entity_id
_entity_poly.type
_entity_poly.pdbx_seq_one_letter_code
_entity_poly.pdbx_strand_id
1 'polypeptide(L)'
;MDSLTWNRAQTLFLKYLRHERNLSEETLRAYASDLRQFAGYASALVGSSAVELTLIGPEIIRGYLASVHGSLEKTSRARKLSALRSFYSYLNNAGVFTENPADLVAHPRIKQKMPSFLQV
;
A
#
# COMPACT_ATOMS: atom_id res chain seq x y z
N MET A 1 -5.36 25.20 6.19
CA MET A 1 -5.50 24.02 5.30
C MET A 1 -4.97 22.85 6.10
N ASP A 2 -5.85 21.98 6.60
CA ASP A 2 -5.42 20.82 7.38
C ASP A 2 -4.59 19.90 6.48
N SER A 3 -3.28 19.88 6.70
CA SER A 3 -2.38 18.97 5.99
C SER A 3 -2.84 17.53 6.25
N LEU A 4 -3.24 16.81 5.19
CA LEU A 4 -3.66 15.42 5.31
C LEU A 4 -2.45 14.57 5.73
N THR A 5 -2.39 14.18 7.00
CA THR A 5 -1.31 13.33 7.52
C THR A 5 -1.51 11.87 7.08
N TRP A 6 -0.42 11.10 7.05
CA TRP A 6 -0.45 9.67 6.75
C TRP A 6 -1.51 8.90 7.56
N ASN A 7 -1.51 9.09 8.89
CA ASN A 7 -2.44 8.39 9.79
C ASN A 7 -3.90 8.74 9.52
N ARG A 8 -4.17 10.01 9.18
CA ARG A 8 -5.51 10.47 8.84
C ARG A 8 -5.96 9.84 7.51
N ALA A 9 -5.11 9.89 6.49
CA ALA A 9 -5.35 9.26 5.19
C ALA A 9 -5.60 7.75 5.32
N GLN A 10 -4.76 7.04 6.10
CA GLN A 10 -4.92 5.61 6.36
C GLN A 10 -6.28 5.31 6.99
N THR A 11 -6.68 6.09 7.99
CA THR A 11 -7.97 5.91 8.68
C THR A 11 -9.15 6.10 7.73
N LEU A 12 -9.11 7.13 6.89
CA LEU A 12 -10.16 7.41 5.90
C LEU A 12 -10.25 6.31 4.84
N PHE A 13 -9.10 5.85 4.35
CA PHE A 13 -9.02 4.74 3.40
C PHE A 13 -9.59 3.43 3.97
N LEU A 14 -9.23 3.06 5.21
CA LEU A 14 -9.75 1.84 5.84
C LEU A 14 -11.27 1.93 6.08
N LYS A 15 -11.79 3.12 6.43
CA LYS A 15 -13.23 3.35 6.51
C LYS A 15 -13.91 3.19 5.14
N TYR A 16 -13.32 3.77 4.09
CA TYR A 16 -13.80 3.59 2.72
C TYR A 16 -13.84 2.11 2.32
N LEU A 17 -12.76 1.35 2.57
CA LEU A 17 -12.72 -0.09 2.28
C LEU A 17 -13.78 -0.88 3.05
N ARG A 18 -14.08 -0.49 4.30
CA ARG A 18 -15.12 -1.12 5.10
C ARG A 18 -16.51 -0.81 4.57
N HIS A 19 -16.83 0.46 4.36
CA HIS A 19 -18.20 0.90 4.09
C HIS A 19 -18.57 0.82 2.60
N GLU A 20 -17.67 1.22 1.70
CA GLU A 20 -17.96 1.27 0.26
C GLU A 20 -17.59 -0.04 -0.45
N ARG A 21 -16.61 -0.78 0.06
CA ARG A 21 -16.12 -2.03 -0.56
C ARG A 21 -16.48 -3.28 0.21
N ASN A 22 -17.12 -3.14 1.37
CA ASN A 22 -17.58 -4.22 2.24
C ASN A 22 -16.50 -5.30 2.49
N LEU A 23 -15.23 -4.89 2.65
CA LEU A 23 -14.14 -5.82 2.88
C LEU A 23 -14.16 -6.39 4.29
N SER A 24 -13.76 -7.65 4.42
CA SER A 24 -13.70 -8.32 5.73
C SER A 24 -12.70 -7.66 6.68
N GLU A 25 -12.95 -7.77 7.99
CA GLU A 25 -12.06 -7.25 9.02
C GLU A 25 -10.63 -7.80 8.91
N GLU A 26 -10.47 -9.05 8.48
CA GLU A 26 -9.16 -9.63 8.22
C GLU A 26 -8.43 -8.95 7.06
N THR A 27 -9.17 -8.68 5.97
CA THR A 27 -8.62 -7.94 4.82
C THR A 27 -8.22 -6.53 5.23
N LEU A 28 -9.06 -5.82 5.99
CA LEU A 28 -8.75 -4.48 6.52
C LEU A 28 -7.49 -4.49 7.40
N ARG A 29 -7.32 -5.49 8.27
CA ARG A 29 -6.09 -5.67 9.07
C ARG A 29 -4.86 -5.87 8.19
N ALA A 30 -4.97 -6.64 7.11
CA ALA A 30 -3.88 -6.85 6.16
C ALA A 30 -3.46 -5.53 5.48
N TYR A 31 -4.42 -4.74 4.99
CA TYR A 31 -4.16 -3.41 4.44
C TYR A 31 -3.52 -2.47 5.49
N ALA A 32 -4.08 -2.42 6.70
CA ALA A 32 -3.56 -1.58 7.77
C ALA A 32 -2.11 -1.92 8.14
N SER A 33 -1.80 -3.22 8.22
CA SER A 33 -0.47 -3.72 8.52
C SER A 33 0.55 -3.35 7.44
N ASP A 34 0.20 -3.53 6.16
CA ASP A 34 1.12 -3.18 5.06
C ASP A 34 1.39 -1.69 4.98
N LEU A 35 0.34 -0.86 5.10
CA LEU A 35 0.49 0.59 5.09
C LEU A 35 1.34 1.08 6.28
N ARG A 36 1.19 0.46 7.45
CA ARG A 36 2.02 0.79 8.63
C ARG A 36 3.48 0.43 8.41
N GLN A 37 3.75 -0.75 7.84
CA GLN A 37 5.12 -1.18 7.55
C GLN A 37 5.80 -0.26 6.53
N PHE A 38 5.08 0.16 5.49
CA PHE A 38 5.60 1.15 4.54
C PHE A 38 5.86 2.51 5.20
N ALA A 39 4.91 3.00 6.01
CA ALA A 39 5.08 4.27 6.72
C ALA A 39 6.32 4.26 7.62
N GLY A 40 6.56 3.16 8.35
CA GLY A 40 7.77 3.00 9.17
C GLY A 40 9.05 3.03 8.33
N TYR A 41 9.06 2.38 7.17
CA TYR A 41 10.19 2.45 6.24
C TYR A 41 10.43 3.88 5.74
N ALA A 42 9.38 4.57 5.29
CA ALA A 42 9.48 5.94 4.80
C ALA A 42 9.93 6.92 5.91
N SER A 43 9.41 6.77 7.13
CA SER A 43 9.84 7.56 8.29
C SER A 43 11.33 7.39 8.58
N ALA A 44 11.82 6.14 8.53
CA ALA A 44 13.22 5.84 8.76
C ALA A 44 14.12 6.44 7.67
N LEU A 45 13.66 6.44 6.42
CA LEU A 45 14.40 7.00 5.29
C LEU A 45 14.49 8.53 5.34
N VAL A 46 13.39 9.21 5.69
CA VAL A 46 13.29 10.68 5.76
C VAL A 46 13.84 11.23 7.08
N GLY A 47 14.04 10.38 8.09
CA GLY A 47 14.47 10.80 9.43
C GLY A 47 13.38 11.58 10.19
N SER A 48 12.12 11.46 9.78
CA SER A 48 10.98 12.16 10.36
C SER A 48 9.82 11.20 10.61
N SER A 49 9.19 11.34 11.78
CA SER A 49 7.96 10.61 12.10
C SER A 49 6.76 11.12 11.31
N ALA A 50 6.83 12.35 10.79
CA ALA A 50 5.80 12.94 9.96
C ALA A 50 6.15 12.72 8.48
N VAL A 51 5.76 11.55 7.95
CA VAL A 51 5.87 11.28 6.51
C VAL A 51 4.77 12.05 5.80
N GLU A 52 5.16 13.07 5.05
CA GLU A 52 4.24 13.75 4.14
C GLU A 52 3.93 12.84 2.95
N LEU A 53 2.64 12.68 2.67
CA LEU A 53 2.15 11.85 1.57
C LEU A 53 2.74 12.31 0.23
N THR A 54 2.85 13.63 0.01
CA THR A 54 3.34 14.27 -1.21
C THR A 54 4.83 14.03 -1.48
N LEU A 55 5.61 13.70 -0.46
CA LEU A 55 7.04 13.41 -0.60
C LEU A 55 7.31 11.95 -1.03
N ILE A 56 6.27 11.12 -1.12
CA ILE A 56 6.43 9.73 -1.54
C ILE A 56 6.42 9.62 -3.07
N GLY A 57 7.61 9.56 -3.64
CA GLY A 57 7.80 9.19 -5.03
C GLY A 57 7.96 7.67 -5.26
N PRO A 58 8.00 7.25 -6.53
CA PRO A 58 8.12 5.84 -6.91
C PRO A 58 9.45 5.22 -6.46
N GLU A 59 10.51 6.01 -6.26
CA GLU A 59 11.80 5.55 -5.73
C GLU A 59 11.71 5.05 -4.28
N ILE A 60 10.95 5.72 -3.42
CA ILE A 60 10.76 5.28 -2.02
C ILE A 60 9.99 3.95 -2.00
N ILE A 61 8.98 3.81 -2.86
CA ILE A 61 8.21 2.57 -2.98
C ILE A 61 9.10 1.42 -3.50
N ARG A 62 9.94 1.67 -4.51
CA ARG A 62 10.92 0.68 -5.00
C ARG A 62 11.90 0.28 -3.90
N GLY A 63 12.43 1.24 -3.15
CA GLY A 63 13.33 1.00 -2.02
C GLY A 63 12.67 0.12 -0.94
N TYR A 64 11.43 0.43 -0.57
CA TYR A 64 10.67 -0.38 0.37
C TYR A 64 10.47 -1.81 -0.11
N LEU A 65 10.04 -1.99 -1.37
CA LEU A 65 9.87 -3.34 -1.91
C LEU A 65 11.19 -4.09 -1.99
N ALA A 66 12.30 -3.40 -2.27
CA ALA A 66 13.63 -3.99 -2.26
C ALA A 66 14.08 -4.40 -0.85
N SER A 67 13.64 -3.70 0.21
CA SER A 67 13.96 -4.04 1.60
C SER A 67 13.14 -5.20 2.17
N VAL A 68 12.15 -5.72 1.43
CA VAL A 68 11.38 -6.89 1.84
C VAL A 68 12.16 -8.15 1.48
N HIS A 69 12.59 -8.89 2.50
CA HIS A 69 13.40 -10.10 2.37
C HIS A 69 12.75 -11.29 3.08
N GLY A 70 13.12 -12.52 2.70
CA GLY A 70 12.69 -13.77 3.35
C GLY A 70 12.03 -14.76 2.39
N SER A 71 11.63 -15.93 2.89
CA SER A 71 11.11 -17.05 2.07
C SER A 71 9.85 -16.71 1.26
N LEU A 72 9.04 -15.76 1.73
CA LEU A 72 7.79 -15.32 1.07
C LEU A 72 7.91 -13.93 0.43
N GLU A 73 9.12 -13.45 0.14
CA GLU A 73 9.36 -12.08 -0.33
C GLU A 73 8.59 -11.72 -1.62
N LYS A 74 8.40 -12.64 -2.58
CA LYS A 74 7.72 -12.34 -3.85
C LYS A 74 6.23 -12.06 -3.62
N THR A 75 5.57 -12.94 -2.88
CA THR A 75 4.15 -12.81 -2.51
C THR A 75 3.95 -11.60 -1.61
N SER A 76 4.82 -11.40 -0.63
CA SER A 76 4.79 -10.24 0.27
C SER A 76 4.96 -8.93 -0.48
N ARG A 77 5.95 -8.83 -1.39
CA ARG A 77 6.17 -7.62 -2.21
C ARG A 77 4.95 -7.29 -3.07
N ALA A 78 4.33 -8.27 -3.72
CA ALA A 78 3.16 -8.00 -4.54
C ALA A 78 1.95 -7.57 -3.70
N ARG A 79 1.68 -8.25 -2.58
CA ARG A 79 0.59 -7.89 -1.66
C ARG A 79 0.75 -6.46 -1.14
N LYS A 80 1.97 -6.11 -0.72
CA LYS A 80 2.35 -4.76 -0.27
C LYS A 80 2.18 -3.71 -1.35
N LEU A 81 2.65 -3.99 -2.57
CA LEU A 81 2.48 -3.09 -3.70
C LEU A 81 1.00 -2.87 -4.05
N SER A 82 0.18 -3.93 -4.02
CA SER A 82 -1.27 -3.82 -4.25
C SER A 82 -1.96 -2.97 -3.17
N ALA A 83 -1.53 -3.09 -1.91
CA ALA A 83 -2.03 -2.25 -0.84
C ALA A 83 -1.69 -0.76 -1.06
N LEU A 84 -0.43 -0.47 -1.43
CA LEU A 84 0.02 0.90 -1.74
C LEU A 84 -0.71 1.49 -2.95
N ARG A 85 -0.86 0.73 -4.04
CA ARG A 85 -1.65 1.16 -5.21
C ARG A 85 -3.06 1.54 -4.83
N SER A 86 -3.77 0.66 -4.13
CA SER A 86 -5.16 0.91 -3.73
C SER A 86 -5.28 2.15 -2.83
N PHE A 87 -4.32 2.35 -1.93
CA PHE A 87 -4.28 3.51 -1.04
C PHE A 87 -4.07 4.82 -1.81
N TYR A 88 -3.06 4.88 -2.70
CA TYR A 88 -2.81 6.07 -3.49
C TYR A 88 -3.87 6.31 -4.57
N SER A 89 -4.51 5.28 -5.13
CA SER A 89 -5.67 5.44 -6.00
C SER A 89 -6.85 6.08 -5.26
N TYR A 90 -7.10 5.68 -4.01
CA TYR A 90 -8.11 6.32 -3.16
C TYR A 90 -7.81 7.81 -2.95
N LEU A 91 -6.55 8.15 -2.67
CA LEU A 91 -6.12 9.54 -2.46
C LEU A 91 -6.15 10.37 -3.75
N ASN A 92 -5.81 9.78 -4.89
CA ASN A 92 -5.94 10.43 -6.20
C ASN A 92 -7.42 10.75 -6.49
N ASN A 93 -8.32 9.78 -6.28
CA ASN A 93 -9.77 10.00 -6.43
C ASN A 93 -10.33 11.07 -5.48
N ALA A 94 -9.68 11.29 -4.33
CA ALA A 94 -10.03 12.34 -3.38
C ALA A 94 -9.41 13.72 -3.73
N GLY A 95 -8.69 13.84 -4.85
CA GLY A 95 -8.05 15.07 -5.31
C GLY A 95 -6.76 15.44 -4.56
N VAL A 96 -6.22 14.54 -3.73
CA VAL A 96 -5.00 14.78 -2.94
C VAL A 96 -3.74 14.62 -3.81
N PHE A 97 -3.81 13.75 -4.82
CA PHE A 97 -2.72 13.48 -5.76
C PHE A 97 -3.22 13.61 -7.19
N THR A 98 -2.40 14.17 -8.07
CA THR A 98 -2.66 14.17 -9.51
C THR A 98 -2.34 12.81 -10.14
N GLU A 99 -1.31 12.13 -9.64
CA GLU A 99 -0.82 10.86 -10.17
C GLU A 99 -0.52 9.87 -9.03
N ASN A 100 -0.70 8.57 -9.30
CA ASN A 100 -0.42 7.53 -8.32
C ASN A 100 1.05 7.08 -8.41
N PRO A 101 1.91 7.38 -7.41
CA PRO A 101 3.33 7.00 -7.45
C PRO A 101 3.54 5.48 -7.46
N ALA A 102 2.59 4.70 -6.91
CA ALA A 102 2.69 3.25 -6.90
C ALA A 102 2.41 2.62 -8.28
N ASP A 103 1.72 3.32 -9.18
CA ASP A 103 1.44 2.80 -10.53
C ASP A 103 2.68 2.78 -11.41
N LEU A 104 3.63 3.68 -11.16
CA LEU A 104 4.94 3.73 -11.82
C LEU A 104 5.91 2.62 -11.36
N VAL A 105 5.52 1.78 -10.40
CA VAL A 105 6.35 0.69 -9.86
C VAL A 105 5.93 -0.64 -10.48
N ALA A 106 6.84 -1.28 -11.21
CA ALA A 106 6.56 -2.57 -11.86
C ALA A 106 6.10 -3.64 -10.84
N HIS A 107 5.07 -4.40 -11.20
CA HIS A 107 4.66 -5.54 -10.39
C HIS A 107 5.81 -6.57 -10.33
N PRO A 108 6.11 -7.13 -9.14
CA PRO A 108 6.89 -8.36 -9.09
C PRO A 108 6.10 -9.40 -9.88
N ARG A 109 6.69 -9.96 -10.95
CA ARG A 109 6.06 -11.01 -11.76
C ARG A 109 5.81 -12.23 -10.86
N ILE A 110 4.63 -12.29 -10.23
CA ILE A 110 4.14 -13.51 -9.61
C ILE A 110 3.63 -14.38 -10.75
N LYS A 111 4.35 -15.46 -11.06
CA LYS A 111 3.78 -16.56 -11.82
C LYS A 111 2.63 -17.12 -10.99
N GLN A 112 1.39 -16.74 -11.28
CA GLN A 112 0.21 -17.36 -10.68
C GLN A 112 0.24 -18.84 -11.08
N LYS A 113 0.54 -19.74 -10.13
CA LYS A 113 0.06 -21.12 -10.24
C LYS A 113 -1.42 -21.05 -9.92
N MET A 114 -2.23 -21.18 -10.96
CA MET A 114 -3.68 -21.34 -10.83
C MET A 114 -3.93 -22.59 -9.96
N PRO A 115 -4.64 -22.49 -8.82
CA PRO A 115 -5.10 -23.68 -8.15
C PRO A 115 -6.13 -24.34 -9.06
N SER A 116 -5.81 -25.55 -9.52
CA SER A 116 -6.76 -26.43 -10.20
C SER A 116 -7.85 -26.80 -9.21
N PHE A 117 -9.02 -26.20 -9.35
CA PHE A 117 -10.22 -26.69 -8.68
C PHE A 117 -10.55 -28.07 -9.28
N LEU A 118 -10.36 -29.12 -8.50
CA LEU A 118 -11.01 -30.41 -8.73
C LEU A 118 -12.46 -30.26 -8.29
N GLN A 119 -13.39 -30.26 -9.25
CA GLN A 119 -14.79 -30.56 -8.96
C GLN A 119 -14.88 -32.06 -8.64
N VAL A 120 -15.54 -32.35 -7.51
CA VAL A 120 -16.04 -33.68 -7.14
C VAL A 120 -17.13 -34.10 -8.12
#